data_AF-A0A7L4D6J5-F1
#
_entry.id   AF-A0A7L4D6J5-F1
#
_cell.length_a   1.000
_cell.length_b   1.000
_cell.length_c   1.000
_cell.angle_alpha   90.00
_cell.angle_beta   90.00
_cell.angle_gamma   90.00
#
_symmetry.space_group_name_H-M   'P 1'
#
loop_
_entity.id
_entity.type
_entity.pdbx_description
1 polymer ?
#
loop_
_entity_poly.entity_id
_entity_poly.type
_entity_poly.pdbx_seq_one_letter_code
_entity_poly.pdbx_strand_id
1 'polypeptide(L)'
;HTRERPYCCAGCCKSFSWSKKLISHWRIHTGEKPFACSDCGETFHHVSCLMQHHHIHTVHTGKKLYLCAECGKSFKDSSNLTKQCCVHIGEKPFACAQCGRSFSCSFHRNQHTHTH
;
A
#
# COMPACT_ATOMS: atom_id res chain seq x y z
N HIS A 1 18.17 -21.48 6.97
CA HIS A 1 16.72 -21.41 6.72
C HIS A 1 16.20 -22.79 6.35
N THR A 2 15.56 -23.50 7.28
CA THR A 2 14.90 -24.78 7.03
C THR A 2 13.63 -24.56 6.20
N ARG A 3 13.50 -25.26 5.08
CA ARG A 3 12.32 -25.21 4.19
C ARG A 3 11.15 -26.05 4.73
N GLU A 4 10.98 -26.08 6.04
CA GLU A 4 9.92 -26.89 6.64
C GLU A 4 8.54 -26.29 6.34
N ARG A 5 7.64 -27.15 5.89
CA ARG A 5 6.25 -26.82 5.57
C ARG A 5 5.32 -27.79 6.31
N PRO A 6 5.26 -27.73 7.65
CA PRO A 6 4.56 -28.74 8.44
C PRO A 6 3.03 -28.66 8.31
N TYR A 7 2.48 -27.58 7.74
CA TYR A 7 1.04 -27.38 7.64
C TYR A 7 0.51 -27.83 6.27
N CYS A 8 -0.12 -29.00 6.18
CA CYS A 8 -0.61 -29.56 4.93
C CYS A 8 -2.11 -29.35 4.71
N CYS A 9 -2.49 -29.02 3.48
CA CYS A 9 -3.88 -29.00 3.05
C CYS A 9 -4.32 -30.40 2.61
N ALA A 10 -5.30 -30.97 3.31
CA ALA A 10 -5.86 -32.28 2.99
C ALA A 10 -6.59 -32.31 1.63
N GLY A 11 -7.08 -31.16 1.14
CA GLY A 11 -7.87 -31.07 -0.10
C GLY A 11 -7.06 -30.94 -1.39
N CYS A 12 -5.75 -30.63 -1.33
CA CYS A 12 -4.91 -30.52 -2.53
C CYS A 12 -3.42 -30.78 -2.29
N CYS A 13 -3.06 -31.39 -1.16
CA CYS A 13 -1.69 -31.75 -0.78
C CYS A 13 -0.69 -30.59 -0.76
N LYS A 14 -1.15 -29.33 -0.75
CA LYS A 14 -0.28 -28.16 -0.61
C LYS A 14 0.15 -27.98 0.84
N SER A 15 1.46 -27.93 1.07
CA SER A 15 2.03 -27.67 2.39
C SER A 15 2.37 -26.19 2.58
N PHE A 16 2.44 -25.69 3.79
CA PHE A 16 2.75 -24.29 4.13
C PHE A 16 3.66 -24.22 5.35
N SER A 17 4.48 -23.17 5.44
CA SER A 17 5.37 -22.94 6.58
C SER A 17 4.68 -22.35 7.81
N TRP A 18 3.46 -21.81 7.66
CA TRP A 18 2.68 -21.22 8.75
C TRP A 18 1.21 -21.64 8.70
N SER A 19 0.61 -21.92 9.86
CA SER A 19 -0.81 -22.27 10.01
C SER A 19 -1.74 -21.22 9.40
N LYS A 20 -1.48 -19.92 9.62
CA LYS A 20 -2.24 -18.81 9.02
C LYS A 20 -2.29 -18.86 7.48
N LYS A 21 -1.24 -19.36 6.83
CA LYS A 21 -1.20 -19.51 5.37
C LYS A 21 -2.06 -20.70 4.92
N LEU A 22 -2.05 -21.80 5.67
CA LEU A 22 -2.95 -22.93 5.43
C LEU A 22 -4.43 -22.53 5.58
N ILE A 23 -4.78 -21.82 6.66
CA ILE A 23 -6.16 -21.33 6.89
C ILE A 23 -6.59 -20.39 5.75
N SER A 24 -5.73 -19.44 5.40
CA SER A 24 -5.98 -18.51 4.29
C SER A 24 -6.15 -19.26 2.96
N HIS A 25 -5.37 -20.30 2.72
CA HIS A 25 -5.50 -21.16 1.53
C HIS A 25 -6.80 -21.98 1.53
N TRP A 26 -7.26 -22.42 2.70
CA TRP A 26 -8.50 -23.21 2.84
C TRP A 26 -9.74 -22.47 2.32
N ARG A 27 -9.72 -21.13 2.33
CA ARG A 27 -10.76 -20.28 1.73
C ARG A 27 -10.97 -20.52 0.24
N ILE A 28 -9.96 -21.04 -0.47
CA ILE A 28 -10.08 -21.42 -1.88
C ILE A 28 -10.96 -22.66 -2.04
N HIS A 29 -10.92 -23.59 -1.07
CA HIS A 29 -11.74 -24.79 -1.09
C HIS A 29 -13.17 -24.51 -0.64
N THR A 30 -13.36 -23.66 0.36
CA THR A 30 -14.71 -23.33 0.86
C THR A 30 -15.42 -22.27 0.03
N GLY A 31 -14.69 -21.54 -0.83
CA GLY A 31 -15.22 -20.40 -1.57
C GLY A 31 -15.46 -19.16 -0.70
N GLU A 32 -15.05 -19.16 0.57
CA GLU A 32 -15.27 -18.05 1.51
C GLU A 32 -14.51 -16.80 1.06
N LYS A 33 -15.24 -15.69 0.88
CA LYS A 33 -14.70 -14.39 0.46
C LYS A 33 -15.03 -13.31 1.51
N PRO A 34 -14.32 -13.30 2.65
CA PRO A 34 -14.68 -12.45 3.78
C PRO A 34 -14.41 -10.96 3.56
N PHE A 35 -13.71 -10.58 2.49
CA PHE A 35 -13.33 -9.20 2.24
C PHE A 35 -14.17 -8.61 1.11
N ALA A 36 -15.08 -7.70 1.43
CA ALA A 36 -15.93 -7.02 0.46
C ALA A 36 -15.42 -5.60 0.15
N CYS A 37 -15.52 -5.20 -1.11
CA CYS A 37 -15.39 -3.82 -1.55
C CYS A 37 -16.65 -3.05 -1.17
N SER A 38 -16.53 -1.98 -0.39
CA SER A 38 -17.66 -1.12 -0.02
C SER A 38 -18.26 -0.36 -1.20
N ASP A 39 -17.47 -0.12 -2.25
CA ASP A 39 -17.87 0.75 -3.36
C ASP A 39 -18.66 0.00 -4.44
N CYS A 40 -18.39 -1.30 -4.64
CA CYS A 40 -19.01 -2.11 -5.69
C CYS A 40 -19.56 -3.46 -5.21
N GLY A 41 -19.34 -3.85 -3.95
CA GLY A 41 -19.83 -5.11 -3.38
C GLY A 41 -19.02 -6.35 -3.76
N GLU A 42 -18.01 -6.24 -4.63
CA GLU A 42 -17.16 -7.38 -5.01
C GLU A 42 -16.41 -7.96 -3.82
N THR A 43 -16.33 -9.30 -3.75
CA THR A 43 -15.78 -10.02 -2.60
C THR A 43 -14.51 -10.80 -2.96
N PHE A 44 -13.58 -10.87 -2.01
CA PHE A 44 -12.24 -11.44 -2.18
C PHE A 44 -11.85 -12.39 -1.05
N HIS A 45 -11.04 -13.41 -1.37
CA HIS A 45 -10.49 -14.38 -0.40
C HIS A 45 -9.36 -13.79 0.47
N HIS A 46 -8.68 -12.75 -0.02
CA HIS A 46 -7.53 -12.10 0.62
C HIS A 46 -7.64 -10.58 0.60
N VAL A 47 -7.18 -9.93 1.67
CA VAL A 47 -7.11 -8.46 1.79
C VAL A 47 -6.25 -7.85 0.67
N SER A 48 -5.16 -8.49 0.28
CA SER A 48 -4.29 -7.97 -0.79
C SER A 48 -5.02 -7.87 -2.13
N CYS A 49 -5.92 -8.81 -2.44
CA CYS A 49 -6.74 -8.78 -3.65
C CYS A 49 -7.76 -7.64 -3.58
N LEU A 50 -8.41 -7.45 -2.43
CA LEU A 50 -9.30 -6.29 -2.20
C LEU A 50 -8.54 -4.97 -2.35
N MET A 51 -7.34 -4.85 -1.79
CA MET A 51 -6.53 -3.62 -1.90
C MET A 51 -6.11 -3.33 -3.34
N GLN A 52 -5.70 -4.35 -4.09
CA GLN A 52 -5.41 -4.21 -5.52
C GLN A 52 -6.66 -3.82 -6.30
N HIS A 53 -7.79 -4.45 -6.02
CA HIS A 53 -9.07 -4.09 -6.61
C HIS A 53 -9.44 -2.64 -6.30
N HIS A 54 -9.36 -2.20 -5.04
CA HIS A 54 -9.59 -0.80 -4.66
C HIS A 54 -8.63 0.14 -5.40
N HIS A 55 -7.36 -0.23 -5.58
CA HIS A 55 -6.42 0.58 -6.34
C HIS A 55 -6.84 0.74 -7.81
N ILE A 56 -7.21 -0.36 -8.48
CA ILE A 56 -7.69 -0.33 -9.88
C ILE A 56 -9.01 0.44 -9.96
N HIS A 57 -9.92 0.17 -9.05
CA HIS A 57 -11.23 0.82 -8.96
C HIS A 57 -11.05 2.32 -8.79
N THR A 58 -10.19 2.79 -7.89
CA THR A 58 -9.90 4.22 -7.67
C THR A 58 -9.22 4.89 -8.86
N VAL A 59 -8.33 4.18 -9.57
CA VAL A 59 -7.66 4.69 -10.79
C VAL A 59 -8.63 4.82 -11.96
N HIS A 60 -9.51 3.82 -12.19
CA HIS A 60 -10.42 3.82 -13.35
C HIS A 60 -11.70 4.61 -13.14
N THR A 61 -12.26 4.61 -11.92
CA THR A 61 -13.50 5.37 -11.62
C THR A 61 -13.24 6.79 -11.14
N GLY A 62 -11.97 7.18 -10.95
CA GLY A 62 -11.57 8.50 -10.45
C GLY A 62 -11.96 8.77 -9.00
N LYS A 63 -12.50 7.78 -8.26
CA LYS A 63 -13.21 7.99 -7.00
C LYS A 63 -12.36 8.21 -5.75
N LYS A 64 -11.03 8.14 -5.81
CA LYS A 64 -10.20 8.65 -4.70
C LYS A 64 -8.74 8.81 -5.08
N LEU A 65 -8.46 9.93 -5.73
CA LEU A 65 -7.11 10.47 -5.78
C LEU A 65 -7.14 11.83 -5.11
N TYR A 66 -6.10 12.11 -4.33
CA TYR A 66 -5.87 13.43 -3.77
C TYR A 66 -5.49 14.34 -4.92
N LEU A 67 -6.40 15.24 -5.32
CA LEU A 67 -6.23 16.10 -6.48
C LEU A 67 -5.42 17.35 -6.07
N CYS A 68 -4.42 17.68 -6.87
CA CYS A 68 -3.75 18.97 -6.76
C CYS A 68 -4.61 20.04 -7.44
N ALA A 69 -5.09 21.02 -6.68
CA ALA A 69 -5.91 22.11 -7.21
C ALA A 69 -5.15 22.99 -8.22
N GLU A 70 -3.81 23.01 -8.16
CA GLU A 70 -2.98 23.89 -8.96
C GLU A 70 -2.61 23.30 -10.33
N CYS A 71 -2.38 21.98 -10.42
CA CYS A 71 -2.00 21.32 -11.67
C CYS A 71 -2.96 20.21 -12.13
N GLY A 72 -4.03 19.94 -11.37
CA GLY A 72 -5.01 18.90 -11.68
C GLY A 72 -4.49 17.46 -11.55
N LYS A 73 -3.22 17.25 -11.17
CA LYS A 73 -2.63 15.92 -11.00
C LYS A 73 -3.24 15.19 -9.81
N SER A 74 -3.39 13.90 -9.97
CA SER A 74 -4.08 13.02 -9.04
C SER A 74 -3.09 12.08 -8.35
N PHE A 75 -3.15 11.99 -7.01
CA PHE A 75 -2.21 11.23 -6.19
C PHE A 75 -2.90 10.12 -5.39
N LYS A 76 -2.22 8.98 -5.24
CA LYS A 76 -2.72 7.80 -4.52
C LYS A 76 -2.91 7.98 -3.00
N ASP A 77 -2.26 8.97 -2.41
CA ASP A 77 -2.32 9.29 -0.98
C ASP A 77 -2.07 10.79 -0.73
N SER A 78 -2.51 11.28 0.45
CA SER A 78 -2.42 12.69 0.85
C SER A 78 -0.97 13.15 1.02
N SER A 79 -0.07 12.24 1.41
CA SER A 79 1.33 12.55 1.62
C SER A 79 2.01 12.91 0.32
N ASN A 80 1.70 12.21 -0.78
CA ASN A 80 2.24 12.49 -2.10
C ASN A 80 1.63 13.76 -2.70
N LEU A 81 0.34 14.03 -2.45
CA LEU A 81 -0.25 15.33 -2.80
C LEU A 81 0.47 16.48 -2.08
N THR A 82 0.67 16.35 -0.76
CA THR A 82 1.32 17.39 0.06
C THR A 82 2.74 17.68 -0.42
N LYS A 83 3.53 16.64 -0.71
CA LYS A 83 4.88 16.79 -1.27
C LYS A 83 4.86 17.50 -2.62
N GLN A 84 3.90 17.19 -3.49
CA GLN A 84 3.74 17.88 -4.77
C GLN A 84 3.39 19.36 -4.54
N CYS A 85 2.46 19.67 -3.64
CA CYS A 85 2.12 21.05 -3.30
C CYS A 85 3.34 21.84 -2.80
N CYS A 86 4.23 21.23 -2.01
CA CYS A 86 5.50 21.86 -1.63
C CYS A 86 6.40 22.20 -2.82
N VAL A 87 6.32 21.46 -3.94
CA VAL A 87 7.05 21.80 -5.18
C VAL A 87 6.47 23.05 -5.83
N HIS A 88 5.15 23.20 -5.81
CA HIS A 88 4.47 24.38 -6.37
C HIS A 88 4.74 25.66 -5.57
N ILE A 89 4.61 25.58 -4.25
CA ILE A 89 4.79 26.72 -3.34
C ILE A 89 6.29 27.00 -3.11
N GLY A 90 7.17 26.06 -3.46
CA GLY A 90 8.61 26.15 -3.21
C GLY A 90 9.00 25.92 -1.74
N GLU A 91 8.04 25.58 -0.88
CA GLU A 91 8.29 25.30 0.53
C GLU A 91 9.09 24.01 0.72
N LYS A 92 10.07 24.06 1.63
CA LYS A 92 10.87 22.90 2.03
C LYS A 92 10.87 22.78 3.56
N PRO A 93 9.76 22.31 4.15
CA PRO A 93 9.56 22.36 5.59
C PRO A 93 10.50 21.44 6.38
N PHE A 94 11.21 20.52 5.72
CA PHE A 94 12.10 19.58 6.38
C PHE A 94 13.55 20.04 6.28
N ALA A 95 14.02 20.80 7.27
CA ALA A 95 15.43 21.19 7.38
C ALA A 95 16.29 20.08 8.02
N CYS A 96 17.52 19.93 7.55
CA CYS A 96 18.56 19.16 8.22
C CYS A 96 19.11 19.99 9.39
N ALA A 97 19.09 19.43 10.60
CA ALA A 97 19.59 20.11 11.80
C ALA A 97 21.11 20.35 11.76
N GLN A 98 21.86 19.53 11.02
CA GLN A 98 23.32 19.59 10.98
C GLN A 98 23.85 20.59 9.95
N CYS A 99 23.21 20.73 8.79
CA CYS A 99 23.70 21.59 7.69
C CYS A 99 22.69 22.62 7.19
N GLY A 100 21.48 22.69 7.75
CA GLY A 100 20.43 23.64 7.36
C GLY A 100 19.76 23.36 6.01
N ARG A 101 20.24 22.37 5.25
CA ARG A 101 19.68 22.03 3.94
C ARG A 101 18.23 21.59 4.08
N SER A 102 17.34 22.20 3.30
CA SER A 102 15.90 22.00 3.37
C SER A 102 15.39 21.07 2.26
N PHE A 103 14.40 20.24 2.58
CA PHE A 103 13.81 19.22 1.71
C PHE A 103 12.28 19.30 1.69
N SER A 104 11.68 18.83 0.59
CA SER A 104 10.22 18.76 0.43
C SER A 104 9.59 17.53 1.09
N CYS A 105 10.39 16.55 1.53
CA CYS A 105 9.88 15.43 2.33
C CYS A 105 10.88 14.96 3.40
N SER A 106 10.32 14.45 4.51
CA SER A 106 11.08 13.94 5.65
C SER A 106 11.97 12.74 5.30
N PHE A 107 11.56 11.88 4.35
CA PHE A 107 12.34 10.72 3.92
C PHE A 107 13.67 11.13 3.27
N HIS A 108 13.67 12.07 2.33
CA HIS A 108 14.90 12.57 1.71
C HIS A 108 15.81 13.27 2.73
N ARG A 109 15.23 14.04 3.66
CA ARG A 109 15.98 14.65 4.77
C ARG A 109 16.65 13.58 5.64
N ASN A 110 15.94 12.50 5.99
CA ASN A 110 16.50 11.40 6.78
C ASN A 110 17.58 10.61 6.02
N GLN A 111 17.41 10.41 4.71
CA GLN A 111 18.47 9.78 3.90
C GLN A 111 19.72 10.67 3.85
N HIS A 112 19.54 11.98 3.70
CA HIS A 112 20.64 12.94 3.71
C HIS A 112 21.36 13.00 5.06
N THR A 113 20.67 12.84 6.20
CA THR A 113 21.35 12.83 7.50
C THR A 113 22.34 11.67 7.66
N HIS A 114 22.24 10.60 6.86
CA HIS A 114 23.24 9.52 6.84
C HIS A 114 24.48 9.83 5.99
N THR A 115 24.50 10.95 5.26
CA THR A 115 25.65 11.39 4.46
C THR A 115 26.59 12.32 5.22
N HIS A 116 26.24 12.64 6.47
CA HIS A 116 27.08 13.30 7.45
C HIS A 116 27.86 12.27 8.25
#